data_AF-A0A7G8GLT9-F1
#
_entry.id   AF-A0A7G8GLT9-F1
#
_cell.length_a   1.000
_cell.length_b   1.000
_cell.length_c   1.000
_cell.angle_alpha   90.00
_cell.angle_beta   90.00
_cell.angle_gamma   90.00
#
_symmetry.space_group_name_H-M   'P 1'
#
loop_
_entity.id
_entity.type
_entity.pdbx_description
1 polymer ?
#
loop_
_entity_poly.entity_id
_entity_poly.type
_entity_poly.pdbx_seq_one_letter_code
_entity_poly.pdbx_strand_id
1 'polypeptide(L)'
;MGDITAPDGLQALVADLGRGNVIDAELLEGCPVEAHELDDMDADQAAQVAAHCFAALFGHSVEQPTGLEGDGDTGEWSGRVDGFRYVISRDDVGDLVLDFSVQA
;
A
#
# COMPACT_ATOMS: atom_id res chain seq x y z
N MET A 1 -12.48 -2.03 30.31
CA MET A 1 -12.39 -1.38 28.98
C MET A 1 -10.99 -1.71 28.50
N GLY A 2 -10.87 -2.72 27.64
CA GLY A 2 -9.58 -3.29 27.30
C GLY A 2 -8.77 -2.29 26.50
N ASP A 3 -7.56 -2.01 26.97
CA ASP A 3 -6.49 -1.41 26.19
C ASP A 3 -6.35 -2.22 24.90
N ILE A 4 -6.78 -1.65 23.77
CA ILE A 4 -6.41 -2.15 22.46
C ILE A 4 -4.94 -1.79 22.33
N THR A 5 -4.08 -2.71 22.76
CA THR A 5 -2.65 -2.58 22.52
C THR A 5 -2.44 -2.43 21.01
N ALA A 6 -1.62 -1.46 20.64
CA ALA A 6 -1.43 -0.90 19.30
C ALA A 6 -1.36 -1.87 18.08
N PRO A 7 -0.91 -3.14 18.16
CA PRO A 7 -0.88 -4.02 16.97
C PRO A 7 -2.22 -4.68 16.61
N ASP A 8 -3.10 -5.02 17.55
CA ASP A 8 -4.35 -5.74 17.25
C ASP A 8 -5.39 -4.83 16.58
N GLY A 9 -5.40 -3.55 16.97
CA GLY A 9 -6.27 -2.54 16.36
C GLY A 9 -5.90 -2.25 14.91
N LEU A 10 -4.60 -2.13 14.61
CA LEU A 10 -4.12 -1.88 13.25
C LEU A 10 -4.42 -3.08 12.34
N GLN A 11 -4.20 -4.31 12.82
CA GLN A 11 -4.57 -5.52 12.06
C GLN A 11 -6.06 -5.59 11.73
N ALA A 12 -6.93 -5.23 12.68
CA ALA A 12 -8.37 -5.17 12.43
C ALA A 12 -8.74 -4.12 11.39
N LEU A 13 -8.12 -2.94 11.44
CA LEU A 13 -8.33 -1.88 10.44
C LEU A 13 -7.86 -2.34 9.05
N VAL A 14 -6.68 -2.95 8.95
CA VAL A 14 -6.16 -3.48 7.68
C VAL A 14 -7.06 -4.59 7.13
N ALA A 15 -7.63 -5.43 7.99
CA ALA A 15 -8.57 -6.46 7.54
C ALA A 15 -9.90 -5.89 7.01
N ASP A 16 -10.35 -4.75 7.53
CA ASP A 16 -11.63 -4.13 7.18
C ASP A 16 -11.52 -3.13 6.01
N LEU A 17 -10.46 -2.33 6.00
CA LEU A 17 -10.24 -1.21 5.07
C LEU A 17 -9.02 -1.40 4.16
N GLY A 18 -8.23 -2.45 4.35
CA GLY A 18 -6.99 -2.64 3.60
C GLY A 18 -7.19 -2.96 2.12
N ARG A 19 -8.40 -3.32 1.68
CA ARG A 19 -8.63 -3.82 0.32
C ARG A 19 -9.36 -2.85 -0.58
N GLY A 20 -9.02 -2.86 -1.87
CA GLY A 20 -9.70 -2.07 -2.90
C GLY A 20 -9.44 -0.57 -2.81
N ASN A 21 -8.30 -0.15 -2.25
CA ASN A 21 -7.96 1.27 -2.14
C ASN A 21 -7.43 1.78 -3.47
N VAL A 22 -8.19 2.63 -4.16
CA VAL A 22 -7.73 3.25 -5.40
C VAL A 22 -6.63 4.27 -5.08
N ILE A 23 -5.50 4.18 -5.78
CA ILE A 23 -4.41 5.14 -5.69
C ILE A 23 -4.77 6.33 -6.57
N ASP A 24 -5.25 7.39 -5.94
CA ASP A 24 -5.65 8.62 -6.60
C ASP A 24 -4.70 9.78 -6.24
N ALA A 25 -4.94 10.95 -6.85
CA ALA A 25 -4.12 12.13 -6.61
C ALA A 25 -4.20 12.63 -5.16
N GLU A 26 -5.32 12.42 -4.47
CA GLU A 26 -5.45 12.80 -3.05
C GLU A 26 -4.61 11.87 -2.17
N LEU A 27 -4.62 10.56 -2.43
CA LEU A 27 -3.83 9.60 -1.67
C LEU A 27 -2.31 9.73 -1.92
N LEU A 28 -1.90 10.30 -3.04
CA LEU A 28 -0.50 10.58 -3.38
C LEU A 28 -0.02 11.97 -2.96
N GLU A 29 -0.85 12.77 -2.28
CA GLU A 29 -0.45 14.11 -1.86
C GLU A 29 0.77 14.07 -0.92
N GLY A 30 1.93 14.53 -1.42
CA GLY A 30 3.18 14.48 -0.67
C GLY A 30 3.93 13.14 -0.76
N CYS A 31 3.49 12.24 -1.63
CA CYS A 31 4.25 11.05 -2.01
C CYS A 31 5.50 11.46 -2.81
N PRO A 32 6.66 10.81 -2.59
CA PRO A 32 7.86 11.07 -3.37
C PRO A 32 7.78 10.58 -4.83
N VAL A 33 6.83 9.70 -5.15
CA VAL A 33 6.62 9.16 -6.50
C VAL A 33 5.50 9.94 -7.18
N GLU A 34 5.77 10.46 -8.37
CA GLU A 34 4.77 11.22 -9.11
C GLU A 34 3.74 10.29 -9.77
N ALA A 35 2.52 10.79 -9.97
CA ALA A 35 1.43 9.98 -10.55
C ALA A 35 1.76 9.39 -11.93
N HIS A 36 2.59 10.06 -12.71
CA HIS A 36 3.01 9.60 -14.04
C HIS A 36 4.13 8.54 -13.99
N GLU A 37 4.79 8.36 -12.85
CA GLU A 37 5.82 7.33 -12.65
C GLU A 37 5.24 6.01 -12.18
N LEU A 38 4.00 6.01 -11.67
CA LEU A 38 3.34 4.81 -11.15
C LEU A 38 3.20 3.68 -12.18
N ASP A 39 3.07 4.05 -13.45
CA ASP A 39 2.91 3.09 -14.54
C ASP A 39 4.18 2.29 -14.83
N ASP A 40 5.35 2.85 -14.54
CA ASP A 40 6.67 2.29 -14.80
C ASP A 40 7.49 2.12 -13.50
N MET A 41 6.81 2.10 -12.34
CA MET A 41 7.49 2.10 -11.06
C MET A 41 8.23 0.78 -10.80
N ASP A 42 9.39 0.85 -10.16
CA ASP A 42 10.10 -0.33 -9.68
C ASP A 42 9.55 -0.80 -8.33
N ALA A 43 9.94 -2.01 -7.89
CA ALA A 43 9.49 -2.58 -6.60
C ALA A 43 9.78 -1.66 -5.39
N ASP A 44 10.90 -0.93 -5.40
CA ASP A 44 11.24 0.03 -4.35
C ASP A 44 10.31 1.26 -4.35
N GLN A 45 9.94 1.77 -5.53
CA GLN A 45 8.99 2.87 -5.67
C GLN A 45 7.59 2.42 -5.25
N ALA A 46 7.16 1.23 -5.66
CA ALA A 46 5.91 0.62 -5.20
C ALA A 46 5.85 0.50 -3.67
N ALA A 47 6.97 0.17 -3.03
CA ALA A 47 7.05 0.09 -1.58
C ALA A 47 6.89 1.46 -0.90
N GLN A 48 7.45 2.52 -1.50
CA GLN A 48 7.29 3.90 -1.01
C GLN A 48 5.84 4.38 -1.17
N VAL A 49 5.23 4.11 -2.34
CA VAL A 49 3.81 4.42 -2.60
C VAL A 49 2.93 3.69 -1.60
N ALA A 50 3.12 2.39 -1.41
CA ALA A 50 2.36 1.60 -0.45
C ALA A 50 2.53 2.12 0.98
N ALA A 51 3.75 2.47 1.41
CA ALA A 51 3.98 3.05 2.74
C ALA A 51 3.29 4.40 2.93
N HIS A 52 3.33 5.26 1.92
CA HIS A 52 2.68 6.56 1.96
C HIS A 52 1.15 6.39 2.07
N CYS A 53 0.57 5.55 1.21
CA CYS A 53 -0.86 5.24 1.24
C CYS A 53 -1.27 4.61 2.58
N PHE A 54 -0.45 3.71 3.14
CA PHE A 54 -0.70 3.10 4.45
C PHE A 54 -0.75 4.15 5.56
N ALA A 55 0.16 5.13 5.54
CA ALA A 55 0.16 6.23 6.49
C ALA A 55 -1.08 7.13 6.33
N ALA A 56 -1.50 7.41 5.09
CA ALA A 56 -2.70 8.21 4.82
C ALA A 56 -3.99 7.50 5.26
N LEU A 57 -4.11 6.19 5.01
CA LEU A 57 -5.32 5.40 5.33
C LEU A 57 -5.43 5.08 6.82
N PHE A 58 -4.32 4.70 7.46
CA PHE A 58 -4.32 4.17 8.83
C PHE A 58 -3.73 5.14 9.86
N GLY A 59 -3.18 6.28 9.44
CA GLY A 59 -2.48 7.20 10.33
C GLY A 59 -1.19 6.59 10.91
N HIS A 60 -0.62 5.60 10.25
CA HIS A 60 0.52 4.82 10.72
C HIS A 60 1.72 4.94 9.77
N SER A 61 2.77 5.64 10.21
CA SER A 61 3.98 5.81 9.41
C SER A 61 4.81 4.54 9.34
N VAL A 62 5.19 4.14 8.13
CA VAL A 62 6.02 2.95 7.88
C VAL A 62 7.48 3.37 7.76
N GLU A 63 8.35 2.87 8.64
CA GLU A 63 9.77 3.25 8.64
C GLU A 63 10.61 2.46 7.62
N GLN A 64 10.23 1.21 7.35
CA GLN A 64 11.00 0.29 6.50
C GLN A 64 10.10 -0.46 5.51
N PRO A 65 9.55 0.22 4.49
CA PRO A 65 8.88 -0.47 3.40
C PRO A 65 9.88 -1.33 2.61
N THR A 66 9.41 -2.47 2.10
CA THR A 66 10.22 -3.38 1.28
C THR A 66 9.45 -3.78 0.04
N GLY A 67 10.01 -3.49 -1.14
CA GLY A 67 9.56 -4.05 -2.40
C GLY A 67 10.04 -5.48 -2.56
N LEU A 68 9.18 -6.39 -2.99
CA LEU A 68 9.56 -7.79 -3.25
C LEU A 68 9.52 -8.09 -4.74
N GLU A 69 8.39 -7.78 -5.37
CA GLU A 69 8.12 -8.09 -6.77
C GLU A 69 7.50 -6.84 -7.41
N GLY A 70 7.89 -6.52 -8.63
CA GLY A 70 7.36 -5.40 -9.38
C GLY A 70 7.48 -5.72 -10.85
N ASP A 71 6.34 -5.84 -11.52
CA ASP A 71 6.28 -6.29 -12.89
C ASP A 71 5.31 -5.38 -13.66
N GLY A 72 5.86 -4.30 -14.21
CA GLY A 72 5.11 -3.27 -14.93
C GLY A 72 4.43 -3.78 -16.20
N ASP A 73 4.93 -4.87 -16.78
CA ASP A 73 4.28 -5.56 -17.91
C ASP A 73 2.97 -6.24 -17.47
N THR A 74 2.96 -6.87 -16.30
CA THR A 74 1.71 -7.42 -15.71
C THR A 74 0.87 -6.35 -15.00
N GLY A 75 1.45 -5.19 -14.69
CA GLY A 75 0.79 -4.14 -13.92
C GLY A 75 0.54 -4.53 -12.47
N GLU A 76 1.42 -5.37 -11.89
CA GLU A 76 1.33 -5.83 -10.49
C GLU A 76 2.66 -5.59 -9.76
N TRP A 77 2.56 -5.06 -8.55
CA TRP A 77 3.67 -4.84 -7.64
C TRP A 77 3.31 -5.34 -6.25
N SER A 78 4.23 -5.99 -5.56
CA SER A 78 3.97 -6.50 -4.22
C SER A 78 5.18 -6.36 -3.30
N GLY A 79 4.88 -6.31 -2.00
CA GLY A 79 5.91 -6.19 -1.01
C GLY A 79 5.36 -6.20 0.40
N ARG A 80 6.08 -5.54 1.31
CA ARG A 80 5.68 -5.40 2.72
C ARG A 80 5.82 -3.99 3.24
N VAL A 81 4.87 -3.63 4.11
CA VAL A 81 4.88 -2.41 4.93
C VAL A 81 4.54 -2.80 6.36
N ASP A 82 5.40 -2.48 7.33
CA ASP A 82 5.19 -2.75 8.75
C ASP A 82 4.70 -4.19 9.07
N GLY A 83 5.19 -5.18 8.33
CA GLY A 83 4.79 -6.59 8.47
C GLY A 83 3.52 -7.01 7.72
N PHE A 84 2.75 -6.07 7.17
CA PHE A 84 1.62 -6.34 6.28
C PHE A 84 2.09 -6.54 4.84
N ARG A 85 1.46 -7.47 4.12
CA ARG A 85 1.68 -7.61 2.68
C ARG A 85 0.86 -6.54 1.97
N TYR A 86 1.46 -5.88 0.98
CA TYR A 86 0.74 -5.04 0.03
C TYR A 86 0.81 -5.65 -1.37
N VAL A 87 -0.22 -5.38 -2.17
CA VAL A 87 -0.28 -5.62 -3.61
C VAL A 87 -0.85 -4.36 -4.25
N ILE A 88 -0.14 -3.80 -5.22
CA ILE A 88 -0.64 -2.78 -6.12
C ILE A 88 -0.91 -3.48 -7.45
N SER A 89 -2.11 -3.33 -8.00
CA SER A 89 -2.47 -3.93 -9.29
C SER A 89 -3.38 -2.99 -10.08
N ARG A 90 -3.38 -3.11 -11.41
CA ARG A 90 -4.38 -2.42 -12.24
C ARG A 90 -5.70 -3.20 -12.25
N ASP A 91 -6.81 -2.50 -12.03
CA ASP A 91 -8.14 -3.07 -12.23
C ASP A 91 -8.53 -3.11 -13.74
N ASP A 92 -9.72 -3.65 -14.03
CA ASP A 92 -10.30 -3.74 -15.38
C ASP A 92 -10.50 -2.38 -16.09
N VAL A 93 -10.63 -1.27 -15.35
CA VAL A 93 -10.71 0.09 -15.94
C VAL A 93 -9.35 0.79 -16.03
N GLY A 94 -8.29 0.17 -15.51
CA GLY A 94 -6.90 0.65 -15.57
C GLY A 94 -6.48 1.49 -14.37
N ASP A 95 -7.30 1.58 -13.33
CA ASP A 95 -6.94 2.29 -12.11
C ASP A 95 -5.99 1.44 -11.26
N LEU A 96 -5.03 2.08 -10.61
CA LEU A 96 -4.15 1.40 -9.67
C LEU A 96 -4.86 1.20 -8.34
N VAL A 97 -4.97 -0.05 -7.92
CA VAL A 97 -5.63 -0.47 -6.70
C VAL A 97 -4.60 -1.08 -5.76
N LEU A 98 -4.67 -0.68 -4.50
CA LEU A 98 -3.80 -1.09 -3.41
C LEU A 98 -4.59 -1.95 -2.41
N ASP A 99 -4.08 -3.16 -2.20
CA ASP A 99 -4.59 -4.13 -1.26
C ASP A 99 -3.55 -4.45 -0.20
N PHE A 100 -3.90 -4.21 1.06
CA PHE A 100 -3.16 -4.64 2.24
C PHE A 100 -3.80 -5.90 2.83
N SER A 101 -2.95 -6.78 3.33
CA SER A 101 -3.38 -7.99 4.01
C SER A 101 -2.45 -8.34 5.16
N VAL A 102 -3.05 -8.86 6.23
CA VAL A 102 -2.30 -9.59 7.25
C VAL A 102 -1.70 -10.83 6.57
N GLN A 103 -0.40 -11.03 6.79
CA GLN A 103 0.30 -12.22 6.30
C GLN A 103 -0.44 -13.47 6.84
N ALA A 104 -0.85 -14.38 5.95
CA ALA A 104 -1.32 -15.71 6.35
C ALA A 104 -0.17 -16.60 6.83
#